data_AF-A0AAE5HUV9-F1
#
_entry.id   AF-A0AAE5HUV9-F1
#
_cell.length_a   1.000
_cell.length_b   1.000
_cell.length_c   1.000
_cell.angle_alpha   90.00
_cell.angle_beta   90.00
_cell.angle_gamma   90.00
#
_symmetry.space_group_name_H-M   'P 1'
#
loop_
_entity.id
_entity.type
_entity.pdbx_description
1 polymer ?
#
loop_
_entity_poly.entity_id
_entity_poly.type
_entity_poly.pdbx_seq_one_letter_code
_entity_poly.pdbx_strand_id
1 'polypeptide(L)' 'MLTKEYIMRHLNCSSVFAEMMITQAQGNAERLYDLFLYQCKKRRTTPAVRQIEVSYGNRN' A
#
# COMPACT_ATOMS: atom_id res chain seq x y z
N MET A 1 4.75 16.40 9.60
CA MET A 1 3.68 16.10 8.62
C MET A 1 4.27 15.24 7.53
N LEU A 2 3.66 14.09 7.22
CA LEU A 2 4.10 13.25 6.10
C LEU A 2 3.91 14.02 4.79
N THR A 3 5.02 14.35 4.12
CA THR A 3 4.97 15.07 2.83
C THR A 3 4.88 14.08 1.67
N LYS A 4 4.33 14.56 0.55
CA LYS A 4 4.22 13.78 -0.69
C LYS A 4 5.57 13.20 -1.13
N GLU A 5 6.63 14.00 -1.05
CA GLU A 5 7.99 13.57 -1.40
C GLU A 5 8.53 12.47 -0.48
N TYR A 6 8.24 12.57 0.83
CA TYR A 6 8.68 11.56 1.79
C TYR A 6 8.04 10.21 1.49
N ILE A 7 6.73 10.21 1.23
CA ILE A 7 5.97 9.03 0.83
C ILE A 7 6.54 8.43 -0.46
N MET A 8 6.80 9.26 -1.47
CA MET A 8 7.37 8.81 -2.75
C MET A 8 8.73 8.14 -2.58
N ARG A 9 9.64 8.77 -1.82
CA ARG A 9 10.99 8.23 -1.59
C ARG A 9 10.96 6.92 -0.82
N HIS A 10 10.16 6.83 0.24
CA HIS A 10 10.16 5.65 1.12
C HIS A 10 9.36 4.46 0.57
N LEU A 11 8.26 4.70 -0.13
CA LEU A 11 7.47 3.63 -0.76
C LEU A 11 7.91 3.32 -2.19
N ASN A 12 8.86 4.10 -2.73
CA ASN A 12 9.29 4.08 -4.13
C ASN A 12 8.08 4.03 -5.08
N CYS A 13 7.17 4.99 -4.89
CA CYS A 13 5.87 5.04 -5.59
C CYS A 13 5.75 6.30 -6.47
N SER A 14 4.80 6.26 -7.39
CA SER A 14 4.48 7.41 -8.24
C SER A 14 3.89 8.58 -7.43
N SER A 15 3.98 9.78 -7.98
CA SER A 15 3.39 10.99 -7.36
C SER A 15 1.87 10.85 -7.18
N VAL A 16 1.19 10.21 -8.14
CA VAL A 16 -0.25 9.97 -8.12
C VAL A 16 -0.65 9.07 -6.95
N PHE A 17 0.14 8.03 -6.68
CA PHE A 17 -0.12 7.13 -5.55
C PHE A 17 0.07 7.85 -4.21
N ALA A 18 1.09 8.71 -4.11
CA ALA A 18 1.31 9.52 -2.91
C ALA A 18 0.18 10.54 -2.68
N GLU A 19 -0.31 11.20 -3.72
CA GLU A 19 -1.49 12.07 -3.65
C GLU A 19 -2.74 11.32 -3.23
N MET A 20 -2.98 10.13 -3.79
CA MET A 20 -4.11 9.29 -3.42
C MET A 20 -4.12 8.94 -1.93
N MET A 21 -2.96 8.63 -1.33
CA MET A 21 -2.89 8.38 0.12
C MET A 21 -3.20 9.63 0.95
N ILE A 22 -2.71 10.79 0.52
CA ILE A 22 -2.98 12.07 1.20
C ILE A 22 -4.46 12.42 1.13
N THR A 23 -5.10 12.26 -0.04
CA THR A 23 -6.54 12.52 -0.19
C THR A 23 -7.38 11.52 0.60
N GLN A 24 -6.99 10.25 0.64
CA GLN A 24 -7.66 9.20 1.41
C GLN A 24 -7.56 9.41 2.93
N ALA A 25 -6.53 10.11 3.40
CA ALA A 25 -6.38 10.48 4.80
C ALA A 25 -7.28 11.66 5.22
N GLN A 26 -7.90 12.39 4.27
CA GLN A 26 -8.86 13.47 4.52
C GLN A 26 -8.37 14.54 5.52
N GLY A 27 -7.07 14.85 5.50
CA GLY A 27 -6.46 15.81 6.43
C GLY A 27 -6.14 15.27 7.83
N ASN A 28 -6.45 14.00 8.13
CA ASN A 28 -6.05 13.34 9.38
C ASN A 28 -4.62 12.80 9.26
N ALA A 29 -3.70 13.38 10.05
CA ALA A 29 -2.29 13.02 10.03
C ALA A 29 -2.01 11.61 10.57
N GLU A 30 -2.73 11.15 11.58
CA GLU A 30 -2.56 9.80 12.14
C GLU A 30 -3.00 8.74 11.13
N ARG A 31 -4.15 8.96 10.49
CA ARG A 31 -4.67 8.07 9.45
C ARG A 31 -3.71 7.96 8.26
N LEU A 32 -3.06 9.06 7.87
CA LEU A 32 -2.04 9.05 6.82
C LEU A 32 -0.82 8.22 7.23
N TYR A 33 -0.39 8.35 8.48
CA TYR A 33 0.73 7.60 9.03
C TYR A 33 0.43 6.10 9.10
N ASP A 34 -0.76 5.71 9.55
CA ASP A 34 -1.19 4.31 9.57
C ASP A 34 -1.27 3.70 8.17
N LEU A 35 -1.82 4.43 7.19
CA LEU A 35 -1.83 4.04 5.79
C LEU A 35 -0.41 3.83 5.25
N PHE A 36 0.50 4.75 5.56
CA PHE A 36 1.90 4.66 5.16
C PHE A 36 2.59 3.42 5.77
N LEU A 37 2.42 3.17 7.06
CA LEU A 37 2.95 1.99 7.73
C LEU A 37 2.38 0.69 7.16
N TYR A 38 1.07 0.65 6.91
CA TYR A 38 0.40 -0.48 6.30
C TYR A 38 1.01 -0.81 4.94
N GLN A 39 1.22 0.19 4.08
CA GLN A 39 1.84 -0.02 2.76
C GLN A 39 3.30 -0.44 2.86
N CYS A 40 4.07 0.12 3.80
CA CYS A 40 5.44 -0.32 4.07
C CYS A 40 5.49 -1.80 4.45
N LYS A 41 4.63 -2.22 5.39
CA LYS A 41 4.54 -3.62 5.83
C LYS A 41 4.12 -4.52 4.68
N LYS A 42 3.06 -4.15 3.95
CA LYS A 42 2.54 -4.91 2.80
C LYS A 42 3.62 -5.16 1.75
N ARG A 43 4.41 -4.15 1.38
CA ARG A 43 5.50 -4.30 0.40
C ARG A 43 6.64 -5.17 0.91
N ARG A 44 6.94 -5.15 2.21
CA ARG A 44 7.98 -6.01 2.80
C ARG A 44 7.53 -7.47 2.92
N THR A 45 6.26 -7.72 3.20
CA THR A 45 5.73 -9.07 3.47
C THR A 45 5.16 -9.76 2.24
N THR A 46 4.71 -9.00 1.22
CA THR A 46 4.10 -9.60 0.03
C THR A 46 5.21 -10.04 -0.92
N PRO A 47 5.32 -11.35 -1.21
CA PRO A 47 6.30 -11.82 -2.18
C PRO A 47 5.94 -11.32 -3.58
N ALA A 48 6.95 -11.07 -4.42
CA ALA A 48 6.75 -10.62 -5.79
C ALA A 48 5.96 -11.64 -6.64
N VAL A 49 6.18 -12.93 -6.38
CA VAL A 49 5.45 -14.04 -6.99
C VAL A 49 4.96 -14.94 -5.87
N ARG A 50 3.68 -15.28 -5.90
CA ARG A 50 3.07 -16.25 -4.98
C ARG A 50 2.49 -17.39 -5.80
N GLN A 51 2.92 -18.62 -5.52
CA GLN A 51 2.25 -19.80 -6.06
C GLN A 51 0.89 -19.94 -5.35
N ILE A 52 -0.17 -20.01 -6.15
CA ILE A 52 -1.54 -20.21 -5.67
C ILE A 52 -1.96 -21.59 -6.19
N GLU A 53 -2.25 -22.53 -5.29
CA GLU A 53 -2.93 -23.76 -5.68
C GLU A 53 -4.39 -23.44 -5.99
N VAL A 54 -4.77 -23.66 -7.23
CA VAL A 54 -6.15 -23.46 -7.70
C VAL A 54 -6.83 -24.82 -7.62
N SER A 55 -7.62 -25.06 -6.57
CA SER A 55 -8.50 -26.21 -6.54
C SER A 55 -9.71 -25.93 -7.42
N TYR A 56 -9.80 -26.62 -8.56
CA TYR A 56 -11.04 -26.65 -9.32
C TYR A 56 -12.04 -27.45 -8.50
N GLY A 57 -13.00 -26.76 -7.87
CA GLY A 57 -14.10 -27.40 -7.17
C GLY A 57 -14.79 -28.39 -8.10
N ASN A 58 -14.98 -29.62 -7.60
CA ASN A 58 -15.58 -30.71 -8.37
C ASN A 58 -17.02 -30.31 -8.73
N ARG A 59 -17.26 -29.99 -10.00
CA ARG A 59 -18.61 -29.78 -10.55
C ARG A 59 -19.19 -31.17 -10.86
N ASN A 60 -19.67 -31.84 -9.82
CA ASN A 60 -20.59 -32.96 -9.98
C ASN A 60 -22.02 -32.44 -10.16
#